data_AF-A0A1Z5HCL7-F1
#
_entry.id   AF-A0A1Z5HCL7-F1
#
_cell.length_a   1.000
_cell.length_b   1.000
_cell.length_c   1.000
_cell.angle_alpha   90.00
_cell.angle_beta   90.00
_cell.angle_gamma   90.00
#
_symmetry.space_group_name_H-M   'P 1'
#
loop_
_entity.id
_entity.type
_entity.pdbx_description
1 polymer ?
#
loop_
_entity_poly.entity_id
_entity_poly.type
_entity_poly.pdbx_seq_one_letter_code
_entity_poly.pdbx_strand_id
1 'polypeptide(L)'
;MQNKLDRLNFDNRFINLLPADNETANHRRQVEQACYSEVLPTAVSSPQLVAYAHEVAALFDLSAVDCQSEDFTQIFSGNMLAKGMQPYAMCYGGHQFGHWAGQLGDGRAINLGEVLNQKGERWAMQLKGAGPTPYSRTADGLAVLRSSVREFLCSEAMYHLGVPTTRALSLITTGEQVMRDMFYDGNPEWEKGAVVCRVAPSFIRFGSFEIHAARNNVALLQELVDYTIRIDFSHLGEPSKEVYLAWFEEVCVKTAEMIVHWQRVGFVHGVMNTDNMSILGLTIDYGPYGWLENYDPDWTPNTTDKEQRRYRFGNQPQIAGWI
;
A
#
# COMPACT_ATOMS: atom_id res chain seq x y z
N MET A 1 19.17 -24.11 12.74
CA MET A 1 19.58 -22.70 12.99
C MET A 1 18.30 -21.91 13.16
N GLN A 2 18.24 -20.99 14.12
CA GLN A 2 17.05 -20.15 14.29
C GLN A 2 16.99 -19.12 13.16
N ASN A 3 15.83 -19.04 12.48
CA ASN A 3 15.59 -18.09 11.40
C ASN A 3 15.87 -16.66 11.92
N LYS A 4 16.75 -15.92 11.24
CA LYS A 4 17.15 -14.57 11.67
C LYS A 4 16.01 -13.56 11.56
N LEU A 5 15.03 -13.83 10.70
CA LEU A 5 13.81 -13.01 10.59
C LEU A 5 12.92 -13.11 11.83
N ASP A 6 13.06 -14.17 12.65
CA ASP A 6 12.38 -14.28 13.95
C ASP A 6 12.88 -13.26 15.00
N ARG A 7 13.94 -12.50 14.66
CA ARG A 7 14.49 -11.43 15.52
C ARG A 7 13.84 -10.08 15.26
N LEU A 8 13.09 -9.93 14.16
CA LEU A 8 12.35 -8.72 13.90
C LEU A 8 11.32 -8.52 15.02
N ASN A 9 11.28 -7.30 15.56
CA ASN A 9 10.40 -6.96 16.65
C ASN A 9 9.05 -6.48 16.11
N PHE A 10 8.11 -7.41 15.95
CA PHE A 10 6.75 -7.09 15.54
C PHE A 10 5.92 -6.57 16.73
N ASP A 11 5.56 -5.29 16.73
CA ASP A 11 4.72 -4.67 17.77
C ASP A 11 3.25 -4.53 17.37
N ASN A 12 2.94 -4.61 16.06
CA ASN A 12 1.61 -4.78 15.48
C ASN A 12 0.53 -3.83 16.06
N ARG A 13 0.88 -2.56 16.26
CA ARG A 13 0.01 -1.59 16.94
C ARG A 13 -1.32 -1.38 16.24
N PHE A 14 -1.35 -1.39 14.91
CA PHE A 14 -2.56 -1.19 14.11
C PHE A 14 -3.64 -2.21 14.52
N ILE A 15 -3.29 -3.50 14.54
CA ILE A 15 -4.25 -4.55 14.91
C ILE A 15 -4.52 -4.61 16.42
N ASN A 16 -3.57 -4.17 17.25
CA ASN A 16 -3.72 -4.17 18.71
C ASN A 16 -4.57 -3.00 19.22
N LEU A 17 -4.70 -1.91 18.46
CA LEU A 17 -5.33 -0.65 18.90
C LEU A 17 -6.56 -0.25 18.08
N LEU A 18 -6.87 -0.94 16.99
CA LEU A 18 -8.06 -0.69 16.17
C LEU A 18 -8.93 -1.95 16.11
N PRO A 19 -10.25 -1.81 15.89
CA PRO A 19 -11.15 -2.96 15.90
C PRO A 19 -10.98 -3.84 14.68
N ALA A 20 -10.90 -5.15 14.95
CA ALA A 20 -10.89 -6.22 13.97
C ALA A 20 -12.29 -6.54 13.46
N ASP A 21 -12.36 -7.11 12.27
CA ASP A 21 -13.52 -7.83 11.76
C ASP A 21 -13.79 -9.05 12.65
N ASN A 22 -15.03 -9.20 13.10
CA ASN A 22 -15.44 -10.33 13.92
C ASN A 22 -15.49 -11.65 13.13
N GLU A 23 -15.57 -11.57 11.79
CA GLU A 23 -15.54 -12.75 10.93
C GLU A 23 -14.12 -13.07 10.46
N THR A 24 -13.62 -14.25 10.84
CA THR A 24 -12.27 -14.73 10.50
C THR A 24 -12.21 -15.54 9.20
N ALA A 25 -13.35 -15.91 8.63
CA ALA A 25 -13.41 -16.69 7.40
C ALA A 25 -12.93 -15.85 6.19
N ASN A 26 -11.88 -16.28 5.49
CA ASN A 26 -11.40 -15.56 4.31
C ASN A 26 -12.25 -15.85 3.07
N HIS A 27 -13.22 -14.98 2.81
CA HIS A 27 -14.04 -14.97 1.60
C HIS A 27 -14.51 -13.55 1.30
N ARG A 28 -14.75 -13.24 0.03
CA ARG A 28 -15.13 -11.90 -0.44
C ARG A 28 -16.47 -11.47 0.17
N ARG A 29 -16.50 -10.32 0.86
CA ARG A 29 -17.70 -9.79 1.54
C ARG A 29 -17.58 -8.30 1.84
N GLN A 30 -18.69 -7.69 2.28
CA GLN A 30 -18.64 -6.41 2.96
C GLN A 30 -18.18 -6.62 4.41
N VAL A 31 -17.25 -5.79 4.86
CA VAL A 31 -16.73 -5.77 6.23
C VAL A 31 -17.14 -4.42 6.81
N GLU A 32 -18.05 -4.47 7.76
CA GLU A 32 -18.59 -3.31 8.44
C GLU A 32 -18.05 -3.25 9.88
N GLN A 33 -18.00 -2.05 10.47
CA GLN A 33 -17.59 -1.86 11.88
C GLN A 33 -16.17 -2.30 12.25
N ALA A 34 -15.26 -2.44 11.27
CA ALA A 34 -13.87 -2.80 11.51
C ALA A 34 -12.89 -2.03 10.62
N CYS A 35 -11.65 -1.88 11.08
CA CYS A 35 -10.53 -1.28 10.33
C CYS A 35 -9.76 -2.31 9.50
N TYR A 36 -9.86 -3.60 9.83
CA TYR A 36 -9.17 -4.68 9.12
C TYR A 36 -9.86 -6.04 9.34
N SER A 37 -9.48 -7.03 8.53
CA SER A 37 -9.75 -8.44 8.76
C SER A 37 -8.43 -9.19 8.90
N GLU A 38 -8.36 -10.15 9.83
CA GLU A 38 -7.24 -11.10 9.89
C GLU A 38 -7.25 -11.98 8.64
N VAL A 39 -6.11 -12.06 7.94
CA VAL A 39 -6.01 -12.81 6.68
C VAL A 39 -4.58 -13.33 6.52
N LEU A 40 -4.44 -14.65 6.34
CA LEU A 40 -3.16 -15.25 5.99
C LEU A 40 -2.87 -15.13 4.48
N PRO A 41 -1.60 -14.91 4.10
CA PRO A 41 -1.17 -15.07 2.71
C PRO A 41 -1.51 -16.45 2.13
N THR A 42 -1.74 -16.50 0.82
CA THR A 42 -1.91 -17.75 0.08
C THR A 42 -0.53 -18.32 -0.25
N ALA A 43 -0.29 -19.57 0.15
CA ALA A 43 0.96 -20.26 -0.17
C ALA A 43 1.12 -20.43 -1.69
N VAL A 44 2.35 -20.28 -2.16
CA VAL A 44 2.75 -20.32 -3.57
C VAL A 44 3.68 -21.50 -3.86
N SER A 45 3.62 -22.03 -5.09
CA SER A 45 4.24 -23.32 -5.43
C SER A 45 5.76 -23.32 -5.55
N SER A 46 6.37 -22.27 -6.10
CA SER A 46 7.82 -22.24 -6.35
C SER A 46 8.36 -20.81 -6.28
N PRO A 47 8.47 -20.24 -5.06
CA PRO A 47 8.92 -18.88 -4.90
C PRO A 47 10.40 -18.73 -5.27
N GLN A 48 10.75 -17.69 -6.02
CA GLN A 48 12.14 -17.36 -6.35
C GLN A 48 12.40 -15.87 -6.17
N LEU A 49 13.43 -15.53 -5.40
CA LEU A 49 13.87 -14.15 -5.23
C LEU A 49 14.38 -13.58 -6.56
N VAL A 50 13.75 -12.50 -7.02
CA VAL A 50 14.18 -11.75 -8.20
C VAL A 50 15.12 -10.63 -7.79
N ALA A 51 14.72 -9.85 -6.78
CA ALA A 51 15.49 -8.72 -6.28
C ALA A 51 15.08 -8.36 -4.84
N TYR A 52 15.99 -7.70 -4.12
CA TYR A 52 15.69 -7.01 -2.86
C TYR A 52 16.45 -5.69 -2.78
N ALA A 53 15.87 -4.68 -2.13
CA ALA A 53 16.51 -3.38 -1.98
C ALA A 53 17.39 -3.37 -0.73
N HIS A 54 18.71 -3.22 -0.92
CA HIS A 54 19.69 -3.30 0.17
C HIS A 54 19.48 -2.23 1.25
N GLU A 55 19.14 -1.00 0.87
CA GLU A 55 18.87 0.08 1.82
C GLU A 55 17.60 -0.17 2.64
N VAL A 56 16.58 -0.78 2.02
CA VAL A 56 15.33 -1.13 2.69
C VAL A 56 15.56 -2.30 3.66
N ALA A 57 16.32 -3.31 3.24
CA ALA A 57 16.74 -4.41 4.12
C ALA A 57 17.51 -3.91 5.35
N ALA A 58 18.35 -2.88 5.18
CA ALA A 58 19.10 -2.26 6.27
C ALA A 58 18.19 -1.52 7.28
N LEU A 59 16.98 -1.09 6.91
CA LEU A 59 16.00 -0.55 7.87
C LEU A 59 15.58 -1.59 8.92
N PHE A 60 15.74 -2.87 8.60
CA PHE A 60 15.37 -4.03 9.42
C PHE A 60 16.58 -4.81 9.91
N ASP A 61 17.78 -4.25 9.77
CA ASP A 61 19.05 -4.86 10.15
C ASP A 61 19.31 -6.23 9.48
N LEU A 62 18.77 -6.42 8.27
CA LEU A 62 18.93 -7.65 7.50
C LEU A 62 20.20 -7.59 6.65
N SER A 63 21.07 -8.59 6.79
CA SER A 63 22.27 -8.71 5.97
C SER A 63 21.95 -9.29 4.58
N ALA A 64 22.91 -9.19 3.65
CA ALA A 64 22.78 -9.83 2.34
C ALA A 64 22.58 -11.35 2.44
N VAL A 65 23.22 -12.01 3.42
CA VAL A 65 23.05 -13.45 3.67
C VAL A 65 21.63 -13.77 4.13
N ASP A 66 21.05 -12.92 4.98
CA ASP A 66 19.66 -13.09 5.44
C ASP A 66 18.71 -12.94 4.25
N CYS A 67 18.88 -11.88 3.44
CA CYS A 67 18.03 -11.62 2.27
C CYS A 67 18.13 -12.68 1.17
N GLN A 68 19.24 -13.39 1.05
CA GLN A 68 19.45 -14.47 0.08
C GLN A 68 19.09 -15.84 0.63
N SER A 69 18.61 -15.93 1.87
CA SER A 69 18.20 -17.20 2.48
C SER A 69 16.88 -17.71 1.91
N GLU A 70 16.69 -19.03 2.01
CA GLU A 70 15.40 -19.66 1.70
C GLU A 70 14.27 -19.11 2.57
N ASP A 71 14.54 -18.94 3.88
CA ASP A 71 13.58 -18.38 4.85
C ASP A 71 13.07 -17.00 4.43
N PHE A 72 13.94 -16.12 3.92
CA PHE A 72 13.53 -14.81 3.41
C PHE A 72 12.59 -14.93 2.22
N THR A 73 12.93 -15.81 1.27
CA THR A 73 12.10 -16.06 0.08
C THR A 73 10.74 -16.63 0.48
N GLN A 74 10.70 -17.60 1.39
CA GLN A 74 9.46 -18.22 1.86
C GLN A 74 8.59 -17.25 2.69
N ILE A 75 9.18 -16.40 3.51
CA ILE A 75 8.43 -15.42 4.31
C ILE A 75 7.84 -14.33 3.41
N PHE A 76 8.65 -13.70 2.57
CA PHE A 76 8.20 -12.59 1.75
C PHE A 76 7.45 -13.00 0.48
N SER A 77 7.34 -14.31 0.20
CA SER A 77 6.35 -14.86 -0.73
C SER A 77 5.01 -15.19 -0.08
N GLY A 78 4.94 -15.23 1.26
CA GLY A 78 3.74 -15.60 2.01
C GLY A 78 3.60 -17.11 2.35
N ASN A 79 4.65 -17.91 2.16
CA ASN A 79 4.63 -19.35 2.50
C ASN A 79 4.90 -19.63 3.98
N MET A 80 5.60 -18.73 4.64
CA MET A 80 5.99 -18.84 6.05
C MET A 80 5.74 -17.53 6.77
N LEU A 81 5.53 -17.60 8.08
CA LEU A 81 5.47 -16.44 8.95
C LEU A 81 6.67 -16.46 9.90
N ALA A 82 7.36 -15.33 10.01
CA ALA A 82 8.33 -15.11 11.07
C ALA A 82 7.63 -14.95 12.42
N LYS A 83 8.34 -15.22 13.51
CA LYS A 83 7.83 -15.00 14.86
C LYS A 83 7.29 -13.57 15.03
N GLY A 84 6.04 -13.45 15.50
CA GLY A 84 5.40 -12.18 15.83
C GLY A 84 4.60 -11.56 14.67
N MET A 85 4.75 -12.05 13.43
CA MET A 85 3.87 -11.63 12.34
C MET A 85 2.40 -11.97 12.65
N GLN A 86 1.51 -11.03 12.38
CA GLN A 86 0.07 -11.18 12.54
C GLN A 86 -0.60 -10.62 11.28
N PRO A 87 -0.77 -11.44 10.24
CA PRO A 87 -1.18 -10.93 8.95
C PRO A 87 -2.63 -10.43 8.89
N TYR A 88 -2.84 -9.29 8.23
CA TYR A 88 -4.14 -8.64 8.11
C TYR A 88 -4.31 -7.88 6.79
N ALA A 89 -5.56 -7.64 6.40
CA ALA A 89 -5.91 -6.81 5.26
C ALA A 89 -6.75 -5.62 5.74
N MET A 90 -6.41 -4.39 5.31
CA MET A 90 -7.09 -3.17 5.75
C MET A 90 -8.43 -2.96 5.04
N CYS A 91 -9.41 -2.44 5.78
CA CYS A 91 -10.69 -1.98 5.25
C CYS A 91 -10.58 -0.49 4.89
N TYR A 92 -10.93 -0.15 3.65
CA TYR A 92 -11.08 1.24 3.21
C TYR A 92 -12.10 1.32 2.07
N GLY A 93 -12.55 2.53 1.77
CA GLY A 93 -13.38 2.86 0.62
C GLY A 93 -12.63 3.83 -0.28
N GLY A 94 -13.34 4.50 -1.17
CA GLY A 94 -12.73 5.57 -1.94
C GLY A 94 -13.59 6.08 -3.07
N HIS A 95 -13.28 7.28 -3.54
CA HIS A 95 -13.77 7.85 -4.77
C HIS A 95 -12.85 7.44 -5.91
N GLN A 96 -13.36 6.62 -6.82
CA GLN A 96 -12.65 6.23 -8.04
C GLN A 96 -13.11 7.10 -9.20
N PHE A 97 -12.17 7.82 -9.82
CA PHE A 97 -12.47 8.79 -10.89
C PHE A 97 -13.53 9.84 -10.52
N GLY A 98 -13.60 10.21 -9.23
CA GLY A 98 -14.57 11.19 -8.71
C GLY A 98 -15.93 10.62 -8.30
N HIS A 99 -16.13 9.30 -8.40
CA HIS A 99 -17.36 8.62 -7.99
C HIS A 99 -17.12 7.72 -6.79
N TRP A 100 -18.01 7.77 -5.80
CA TRP A 100 -17.94 6.89 -4.63
C TRP A 100 -18.03 5.42 -5.06
N ALA A 101 -16.99 4.63 -4.77
CA ALA A 101 -16.89 3.23 -5.17
C ALA A 101 -17.35 2.24 -4.08
N GLY A 102 -17.83 2.74 -2.94
CA GLY A 102 -18.18 1.91 -1.79
C GLY A 102 -16.94 1.31 -1.12
N GLN A 103 -17.09 0.10 -0.58
CA GLN A 103 -15.98 -0.61 0.04
C GLN A 103 -14.98 -1.10 -1.01
N LEU A 104 -13.72 -0.76 -0.79
CA LEU A 104 -12.55 -1.28 -1.44
C LEU A 104 -11.80 -2.17 -0.45
N GLY A 105 -10.67 -1.72 0.08
CA GLY A 105 -9.82 -2.44 1.01
C GLY A 105 -8.64 -3.10 0.30
N ASP A 106 -7.79 -3.73 1.10
CA ASP A 106 -6.62 -4.46 0.64
C ASP A 106 -7.01 -5.75 -0.11
N GLY A 107 -7.52 -5.59 -1.34
CA GLY A 107 -8.08 -6.69 -2.14
C GLY A 107 -7.04 -7.62 -2.77
N ARG A 108 -5.77 -7.25 -2.72
CA ARG A 108 -4.62 -8.07 -3.17
C ARG A 108 -3.36 -7.75 -2.37
N ALA A 109 -3.53 -7.19 -1.18
CA ALA A 109 -2.44 -6.81 -0.30
C ALA A 109 -2.71 -7.43 1.07
N ILE A 110 -1.66 -7.88 1.74
CA ILE A 110 -1.75 -8.44 3.08
C ILE A 110 -0.57 -7.87 3.87
N ASN A 111 -0.88 -7.11 4.92
CA ASN A 111 0.11 -6.63 5.87
C ASN A 111 0.59 -7.84 6.69
N LEU A 112 1.90 -7.98 6.91
CA LEU A 112 2.47 -9.02 7.76
C LEU A 112 2.60 -8.58 9.22
N GLY A 113 2.57 -7.26 9.45
CA GLY A 113 2.74 -6.63 10.75
C GLY A 113 3.53 -5.33 10.67
N GLU A 114 3.73 -4.72 11.82
CA GLU A 114 4.59 -3.53 12.00
C GLU A 114 5.84 -3.92 12.78
N VAL A 115 7.01 -3.57 12.22
CA VAL A 115 8.31 -3.81 12.84
C VAL A 115 8.84 -2.54 13.46
N LEU A 116 9.29 -2.61 14.71
CA LEU A 116 10.10 -1.59 15.36
C LEU A 116 11.58 -1.92 15.15
N ASN A 117 12.30 -1.07 14.40
CA ASN A 117 13.72 -1.28 14.14
C ASN A 117 14.60 -0.82 15.32
N GLN A 118 15.90 -1.08 15.25
CA GLN A 118 16.85 -0.71 16.30
C GLN A 118 17.00 0.81 16.52
N LYS A 119 16.58 1.63 15.55
CA LYS A 119 16.55 3.10 15.67
C LYS A 119 15.28 3.60 16.35
N GLY A 120 14.35 2.72 16.70
CA GLY A 120 13.04 3.09 17.25
C GLY A 120 12.06 3.59 16.20
N GLU A 121 12.38 3.45 14.90
CA GLU A 121 11.49 3.76 13.80
C GLU A 121 10.58 2.57 13.53
N ARG A 122 9.36 2.84 13.07
CA ARG A 122 8.38 1.79 12.78
C ARG A 122 8.04 1.73 11.31
N TRP A 123 7.86 0.50 10.84
CA TRP A 123 7.63 0.21 9.45
C TRP A 123 6.64 -0.95 9.33
N ALA A 124 5.50 -0.69 8.69
CA ALA A 124 4.60 -1.73 8.25
C ALA A 124 5.21 -2.48 7.05
N MET A 125 5.08 -3.81 7.04
CA MET A 125 5.45 -4.66 5.90
C MET A 125 4.19 -5.21 5.25
N GLN A 126 4.06 -5.07 3.93
CA GLN A 126 2.86 -5.47 3.20
C GLN A 126 3.20 -6.21 1.91
N LEU A 127 2.69 -7.44 1.78
CA LEU A 127 2.82 -8.24 0.58
C LEU A 127 1.70 -7.91 -0.40
N LYS A 128 2.04 -7.40 -1.58
CA LYS A 128 1.10 -7.18 -2.67
C LYS A 128 1.21 -8.33 -3.68
N GLY A 129 0.06 -8.95 -3.99
CA GLY A 129 -0.05 -10.16 -4.80
C GLY A 129 -0.09 -11.46 -3.98
N ALA A 130 -0.25 -11.36 -2.66
CA ALA A 130 -0.18 -12.50 -1.73
C ALA A 130 -1.48 -13.30 -1.58
N GLY A 131 -2.46 -13.10 -2.46
CA GLY A 131 -3.70 -13.86 -2.49
C GLY A 131 -4.96 -13.05 -2.18
N PRO A 132 -6.14 -13.68 -2.29
CA PRO A 132 -7.41 -13.03 -2.06
C PRO A 132 -7.67 -12.76 -0.58
N THR A 133 -8.44 -11.72 -0.33
CA THR A 133 -8.88 -11.24 0.98
C THR A 133 -10.40 -10.98 0.93
N PRO A 134 -11.05 -10.64 2.06
CA PRO A 134 -12.45 -10.19 2.05
C PRO A 134 -12.72 -9.01 1.10
N TYR A 135 -11.67 -8.24 0.80
CA TYR A 135 -11.69 -7.01 0.01
C TYR A 135 -11.41 -7.22 -1.48
N SER A 136 -11.15 -8.45 -1.94
CA SER A 136 -10.79 -8.71 -3.35
C SER A 136 -11.89 -8.40 -4.36
N ARG A 137 -13.13 -8.17 -3.93
CA ARG A 137 -14.30 -7.95 -4.80
C ARG A 137 -14.39 -9.05 -5.87
N THR A 138 -14.25 -8.72 -7.15
CA THR A 138 -14.26 -9.67 -8.26
C THR A 138 -12.87 -10.16 -8.67
N ALA A 139 -11.79 -9.56 -8.13
CA ALA A 139 -10.40 -9.85 -8.49
C ALA A 139 -9.84 -11.09 -7.77
N ASP A 140 -8.79 -11.68 -8.35
CA ASP A 140 -8.15 -12.92 -7.86
C ASP A 140 -7.22 -12.74 -6.65
N GLY A 141 -6.86 -11.50 -6.30
CA GLY A 141 -5.92 -11.22 -5.21
C GLY A 141 -4.44 -11.38 -5.57
N LEU A 142 -4.12 -11.64 -6.84
CA LEU A 142 -2.77 -11.92 -7.30
C LEU A 142 -2.15 -10.73 -8.05
N ALA A 143 -0.82 -10.71 -8.14
CA ALA A 143 -0.07 -9.76 -8.95
C ALA A 143 0.86 -10.49 -9.94
N VAL A 144 1.20 -9.81 -11.02
CA VAL A 144 2.06 -10.34 -12.08
C VAL A 144 3.43 -9.68 -12.04
N LEU A 145 4.44 -10.40 -12.52
CA LEU A 145 5.83 -9.97 -12.48
C LEU A 145 6.04 -8.60 -13.11
N ARG A 146 5.40 -8.31 -14.25
CA ARG A 146 5.49 -7.01 -14.94
C ARG A 146 5.05 -5.85 -14.06
N SER A 147 3.90 -5.95 -13.39
CA SER A 147 3.43 -4.90 -12.48
C SER A 147 4.31 -4.80 -11.23
N SER A 148 4.76 -5.93 -10.69
CA SER A 148 5.55 -5.97 -9.46
C SER A 148 6.97 -5.44 -9.67
N VAL A 149 7.60 -5.68 -10.84
CA VAL A 149 8.87 -5.05 -11.24
C VAL A 149 8.72 -3.54 -11.32
N ARG A 150 7.65 -3.06 -11.96
CA ARG A 150 7.39 -1.62 -12.10
C ARG A 150 7.19 -0.92 -10.76
N GLU A 151 6.48 -1.55 -9.82
CA GLU A 151 6.30 -1.02 -8.48
C GLU A 151 7.61 -1.04 -7.68
N PHE A 152 8.32 -2.18 -7.67
CA PHE A 152 9.61 -2.31 -6.98
C PHE A 152 10.62 -1.25 -7.43
N LEU A 153 10.80 -1.08 -8.75
CA LEU A 153 11.74 -0.09 -9.29
C LEU A 153 11.28 1.34 -9.04
N CYS A 154 9.99 1.64 -9.19
CA CYS A 154 9.48 3.00 -9.07
C CYS A 154 9.50 3.49 -7.62
N SER A 155 9.15 2.64 -6.66
CA SER A 155 9.28 2.95 -5.23
C SER A 155 10.68 3.44 -4.88
N GLU A 156 11.71 2.74 -5.33
CA GLU A 156 13.09 3.08 -5.00
C GLU A 156 13.61 4.25 -5.85
N ALA A 157 13.21 4.36 -7.13
CA ALA A 157 13.54 5.50 -7.97
C ALA A 157 12.99 6.81 -7.38
N MET A 158 11.73 6.81 -6.93
CA MET A 158 11.09 7.97 -6.30
C MET A 158 11.83 8.37 -5.02
N TYR A 159 12.23 7.40 -4.20
CA TYR A 159 13.03 7.66 -2.99
C TYR A 159 14.36 8.34 -3.33
N HIS A 160 15.12 7.82 -4.29
CA HIS A 160 16.41 8.39 -4.68
C HIS A 160 16.29 9.72 -5.43
N LEU A 161 15.13 10.01 -6.03
CA LEU A 161 14.79 11.34 -6.56
C LEU A 161 14.42 12.33 -5.45
N GLY A 162 14.33 11.90 -4.19
CA GLY A 162 13.90 12.70 -3.05
C GLY A 162 12.40 12.99 -3.04
N VAL A 163 11.59 12.09 -3.62
CA VAL A 163 10.13 12.16 -3.57
C VAL A 163 9.63 11.27 -2.42
N PRO A 164 8.78 11.77 -1.51
CA PRO A 164 8.17 10.96 -0.46
C PRO A 164 7.40 9.77 -1.06
N THR A 165 7.72 8.56 -0.62
CA THR A 165 7.19 7.32 -1.22
C THR A 165 7.21 6.15 -0.26
N THR A 166 6.27 5.22 -0.47
CA THR A 166 6.43 3.83 -0.04
C THR A 166 7.68 3.21 -0.66
N ARG A 167 8.34 2.33 0.08
CA ARG A 167 9.57 1.63 -0.31
C ARG A 167 9.27 0.17 -0.65
N ALA A 168 10.16 -0.49 -1.37
CA ALA A 168 10.00 -1.89 -1.75
C ALA A 168 11.17 -2.75 -1.24
N LEU A 169 10.89 -3.67 -0.31
CA LEU A 169 11.90 -4.54 0.28
C LEU A 169 12.31 -5.66 -0.69
N SER A 170 11.36 -6.38 -1.28
CA SER A 170 11.64 -7.55 -2.10
C SER A 170 10.66 -7.75 -3.24
N LEU A 171 11.12 -8.43 -4.28
CA LEU A 171 10.34 -8.91 -5.42
C LEU A 171 10.62 -10.41 -5.61
N ILE A 172 9.56 -11.21 -5.55
CA ILE A 172 9.63 -12.67 -5.61
C ILE A 172 8.62 -13.19 -6.63
N THR A 173 9.03 -14.03 -7.58
CA THR A 173 8.07 -14.78 -8.43
C THR A 173 7.45 -15.91 -7.64
N THR A 174 6.20 -16.28 -7.93
CA THR A 174 5.46 -17.28 -7.13
C THR A 174 5.52 -18.71 -7.67
N GLY A 175 5.88 -18.88 -8.95
CA GLY A 175 5.73 -20.14 -9.69
C GLY A 175 4.36 -20.26 -10.39
N GLU A 176 3.39 -19.43 -10.02
CA GLU A 176 2.05 -19.44 -10.60
C GLU A 176 1.98 -18.74 -11.96
N GLN A 177 1.00 -19.14 -12.77
CA GLN A 177 0.54 -18.37 -13.94
C GLN A 177 -0.73 -17.62 -13.57
N VAL A 178 -0.79 -16.35 -13.94
CA VAL A 178 -1.88 -15.44 -13.60
C VAL A 178 -2.39 -14.80 -14.87
N MET A 179 -3.67 -14.98 -15.16
CA MET A 179 -4.28 -14.47 -16.39
C MET A 179 -4.57 -12.97 -16.27
N ARG A 180 -4.11 -12.18 -17.23
CA ARG A 180 -4.33 -10.73 -17.27
C ARG A 180 -4.67 -10.29 -18.68
N ASP A 181 -5.63 -9.38 -18.76
CA ASP A 181 -5.85 -8.56 -19.95
C ASP A 181 -5.20 -7.20 -19.68
N MET A 182 -3.99 -7.00 -20.21
CA MET A 182 -3.18 -5.81 -19.93
C MET A 182 -3.80 -4.54 -20.52
N PHE A 183 -4.49 -4.66 -21.65
CA PHE A 183 -5.04 -3.52 -22.39
C PHE A 183 -6.55 -3.36 -22.22
N TYR A 184 -7.20 -4.29 -21.53
CA TYR A 184 -8.66 -4.36 -21.36
C TYR A 184 -9.38 -4.45 -22.72
N ASP A 185 -8.80 -5.18 -23.68
CA ASP A 185 -9.31 -5.32 -25.05
C ASP A 185 -9.99 -6.68 -25.34
N GLY A 186 -10.12 -7.52 -24.31
CA GLY A 186 -10.73 -8.85 -24.38
C GLY A 186 -9.77 -9.98 -24.73
N ASN A 187 -8.46 -9.74 -24.83
CA ASN A 187 -7.45 -10.75 -25.16
C ASN A 187 -6.53 -11.05 -23.96
N PRO A 188 -6.98 -11.85 -22.98
CA PRO A 188 -6.16 -12.14 -21.81
C PRO A 188 -5.02 -13.11 -22.13
N GLU A 189 -3.87 -12.88 -21.51
CA GLU A 189 -2.69 -13.73 -21.59
C GLU A 189 -2.25 -14.21 -20.20
N TRP A 190 -1.53 -15.33 -20.17
CA TRP A 190 -0.90 -15.83 -18.95
C TRP A 190 0.41 -15.11 -18.69
N GLU A 191 0.51 -14.46 -17.53
CA GLU A 191 1.73 -13.83 -17.05
C GLU A 191 2.26 -14.57 -15.80
N LYS A 192 3.57 -14.48 -15.55
CA LYS A 192 4.16 -15.02 -14.33
C LYS A 192 3.65 -14.29 -13.09
N GLY A 193 3.19 -15.01 -12.09
CA GLY A 193 2.81 -14.46 -10.79
C GLY A 193 4.02 -13.93 -10.01
N ALA A 194 3.81 -12.87 -9.23
CA ALA A 194 4.83 -12.29 -8.37
C ALA A 194 4.22 -11.61 -7.13
N VAL A 195 5.01 -11.56 -6.07
CA VAL A 195 4.73 -10.81 -4.83
C VAL A 195 5.79 -9.72 -4.68
N VAL A 196 5.37 -8.51 -4.32
CA VAL A 196 6.26 -7.43 -3.88
C VAL A 196 6.00 -7.14 -2.41
N CYS A 197 7.06 -7.13 -1.60
CA CYS A 197 6.99 -6.67 -0.22
C CYS A 197 7.22 -5.16 -0.19
N ARG A 198 6.17 -4.41 0.15
CA ARG A 198 6.19 -2.96 0.33
C ARG A 198 6.43 -2.64 1.79
N VAL A 199 7.11 -1.52 2.05
CA VAL A 199 7.28 -1.01 3.41
C VAL A 199 6.99 0.49 3.47
N ALA A 200 6.36 0.91 4.56
CA ALA A 200 6.02 2.31 4.82
C ALA A 200 5.84 2.51 6.34
N PRO A 201 5.93 3.74 6.86
CA PRO A 201 5.54 4.00 8.25
C PRO A 201 4.08 3.60 8.54
N SER A 202 3.19 3.85 7.58
CA SER A 202 1.77 3.51 7.64
C SER A 202 1.20 3.33 6.22
N PHE A 203 0.21 2.44 6.09
CA PHE A 203 -0.57 2.24 4.85
C PHE A 203 -1.99 2.85 4.93
N ILE A 204 -2.25 3.68 5.94
CA ILE A 204 -3.51 4.42 6.06
C ILE A 204 -3.66 5.40 4.89
N ARG A 205 -4.87 5.41 4.31
CA ARG A 205 -5.24 6.20 3.14
C ARG A 205 -6.38 7.14 3.50
N PHE A 206 -6.64 8.14 2.66
CA PHE A 206 -7.84 8.97 2.83
C PHE A 206 -9.12 8.11 2.79
N GLY A 207 -9.15 7.12 1.89
CA GLY A 207 -10.20 6.11 1.81
C GLY A 207 -10.48 5.32 3.09
N SER A 208 -9.49 5.20 4.00
CA SER A 208 -9.67 4.56 5.32
C SER A 208 -10.62 5.36 6.21
N PHE A 209 -10.62 6.68 6.09
CA PHE A 209 -11.54 7.55 6.83
C PHE A 209 -12.90 7.65 6.11
N GLU A 210 -12.87 7.78 4.78
CA GLU A 210 -14.09 7.95 3.98
C GLU A 210 -15.09 6.81 4.15
N ILE A 211 -14.63 5.56 4.29
CA ILE A 211 -15.54 4.41 4.45
C ILE A 211 -16.35 4.49 5.74
N HIS A 212 -15.75 4.96 6.83
CA HIS A 212 -16.44 5.11 8.11
C HIS A 212 -17.36 6.32 8.08
N ALA A 213 -16.92 7.43 7.46
CA ALA A 213 -17.75 8.61 7.24
C ALA A 213 -19.00 8.28 6.39
N ALA A 214 -18.82 7.61 5.25
CA ALA A 214 -19.91 7.24 4.34
C ALA A 214 -20.95 6.30 4.97
N ARG A 215 -20.53 5.52 5.98
CA ARG A 215 -21.40 4.61 6.75
C ARG A 215 -22.00 5.26 8.00
N ASN A 216 -21.74 6.55 8.25
CA ASN A 216 -22.09 7.26 9.49
C ASN A 216 -21.54 6.57 10.76
N ASN A 217 -20.42 5.86 10.66
CA ASN A 217 -19.76 5.24 11.79
C ASN A 217 -18.81 6.24 12.47
N VAL A 218 -19.40 7.24 13.12
CA VAL A 218 -18.65 8.36 13.71
C VAL A 218 -17.71 7.91 14.82
N ALA A 219 -18.11 6.92 15.62
CA ALA A 219 -17.27 6.39 16.70
C ALA A 219 -15.98 5.77 16.15
N LEU A 220 -16.09 4.88 15.16
CA LEU A 220 -14.92 4.24 14.55
C LEU A 220 -14.08 5.23 13.74
N LEU A 221 -14.72 6.18 13.06
CA LEU A 221 -14.01 7.26 12.38
C LEU A 221 -13.13 8.03 13.37
N GLN A 222 -13.70 8.43 14.52
CA GLN A 222 -12.95 9.12 15.55
C GLN A 222 -11.82 8.26 16.12
N GLU A 223 -12.06 6.98 16.38
CA GLU A 223 -11.02 6.06 16.85
C GLU A 223 -9.85 5.95 15.87
N LEU A 224 -10.12 5.87 14.57
CA LEU A 224 -9.08 5.85 13.53
C LEU A 224 -8.33 7.19 13.43
N VAL A 225 -9.02 8.33 13.54
CA VAL A 225 -8.38 9.66 13.57
C VAL A 225 -7.46 9.79 14.78
N ASP A 226 -7.98 9.47 15.96
CA ASP A 226 -7.24 9.48 17.23
C ASP A 226 -6.00 8.59 17.18
N TYR A 227 -6.15 7.37 16.67
CA TYR A 227 -5.02 6.46 16.43
C TYR A 227 -4.00 7.11 15.51
N THR A 228 -4.42 7.61 14.35
CA THR A 228 -3.52 8.19 13.36
C THR A 228 -2.73 9.37 13.94
N ILE A 229 -3.38 10.23 14.72
CA ILE A 229 -2.72 11.37 15.37
C ILE A 229 -1.72 10.90 16.41
N ARG A 230 -2.12 10.03 17.35
CA ARG A 230 -1.22 9.55 18.40
C ARG A 230 -0.02 8.77 17.85
N ILE A 231 -0.19 8.11 16.71
CA ILE A 231 0.83 7.21 16.16
C ILE A 231 1.71 7.91 15.13
N ASP A 232 1.11 8.54 14.12
CA ASP A 232 1.82 9.07 12.96
C ASP A 232 2.06 10.58 13.04
N PHE A 233 1.33 11.30 13.90
CA PHE A 233 1.43 12.76 14.08
C PHE A 233 1.57 13.16 15.56
N SER A 234 2.27 12.33 16.33
CA SER A 234 2.36 12.47 17.80
C SER A 234 2.93 13.82 18.27
N HIS A 235 3.69 14.52 17.41
CA HIS A 235 4.20 15.86 17.67
C HIS A 235 3.11 16.93 17.78
N LEU A 236 1.88 16.66 17.32
CA LEU A 236 0.74 17.56 17.45
C LEU A 236 0.06 17.49 18.82
N GLY A 237 0.38 16.48 19.64
CA GLY A 237 -0.20 16.27 20.97
C GLY A 237 -1.41 15.32 20.97
N GLU A 238 -2.15 15.30 22.08
CA GLU A 238 -3.33 14.43 22.24
C GLU A 238 -4.53 14.92 21.43
N PRO A 239 -5.36 14.00 20.89
CA PRO A 239 -6.56 14.35 20.15
C PRO A 239 -7.46 15.38 20.86
N SER A 240 -7.66 16.50 20.19
CA SER A 240 -8.58 17.57 20.55
C SER A 240 -9.08 18.23 19.28
N LYS A 241 -10.07 19.13 19.38
CA LYS A 241 -10.55 19.89 18.23
C LYS A 241 -9.42 20.68 17.56
N GLU A 242 -8.57 21.32 18.35
CA GLU A 242 -7.43 22.11 17.86
C GLU A 242 -6.41 21.22 17.16
N VAL A 243 -6.14 20.03 17.73
CA VAL A 243 -5.22 19.05 17.14
C VAL A 243 -5.77 18.44 15.85
N TYR A 244 -7.09 18.20 15.75
CA TYR A 244 -7.71 17.76 14.48
C TYR A 244 -7.53 18.79 13.36
N LEU A 245 -7.69 20.08 13.68
CA LEU A 245 -7.50 21.16 12.70
C LEU A 245 -6.03 21.24 12.26
N ALA A 246 -5.08 21.18 13.20
CA ALA A 246 -3.65 21.18 12.91
C ALA A 246 -3.23 19.93 12.11
N TRP A 247 -3.77 18.76 12.45
CA TRP A 247 -3.53 17.51 11.72
C TRP A 247 -4.02 17.62 10.28
N PHE A 248 -5.24 18.11 10.07
CA PHE A 248 -5.77 18.30 8.72
C PHE A 248 -4.93 19.29 7.91
N GLU A 249 -4.51 20.41 8.50
CA GLU A 249 -3.59 21.36 7.87
C GLU A 249 -2.27 20.68 7.46
N GLU A 250 -1.67 19.88 8.34
CA GLU A 250 -0.43 19.16 8.03
C GLU A 250 -0.62 18.11 6.92
N VAL A 251 -1.74 17.39 6.90
CA VAL A 251 -2.09 16.47 5.81
C VAL A 251 -2.21 17.21 4.47
N CYS A 252 -2.85 18.39 4.45
CA CYS A 252 -2.92 19.23 3.26
C CYS A 252 -1.53 19.66 2.78
N VAL A 253 -0.66 20.10 3.70
CA VAL A 253 0.72 20.51 3.37
C VAL A 253 1.52 19.34 2.82
N LYS A 254 1.53 18.18 3.49
CA LYS A 254 2.24 16.97 3.01
C LYS A 254 1.76 16.51 1.64
N THR A 255 0.45 16.58 1.40
CA THR A 255 -0.13 16.25 0.08
C THR A 255 0.35 17.24 -0.98
N ALA A 256 0.30 18.54 -0.70
CA ALA A 256 0.79 19.55 -1.63
C ALA A 256 2.29 19.36 -1.94
N GLU A 257 3.12 19.10 -0.93
CA GLU A 257 4.55 18.79 -1.09
C GLU A 257 4.78 17.57 -2.00
N MET A 258 4.07 16.47 -1.75
CA MET A 258 4.12 15.27 -2.59
C MET A 258 3.81 15.59 -4.06
N ILE A 259 2.76 16.37 -4.31
CA ILE A 259 2.40 16.79 -5.67
C ILE A 259 3.47 17.70 -6.28
N VAL A 260 4.02 18.66 -5.53
CA VAL A 260 5.12 19.50 -6.00
C VAL A 260 6.31 18.63 -6.43
N HIS A 261 6.63 17.60 -5.66
CA HIS A 261 7.66 16.65 -6.02
C HIS A 261 7.34 15.89 -7.32
N TRP A 262 6.09 15.46 -7.53
CA TRP A 262 5.66 14.82 -8.78
C TRP A 262 5.80 15.76 -9.97
N GLN A 263 5.30 16.99 -9.86
CA GLN A 263 5.41 18.00 -10.92
C GLN A 263 6.87 18.31 -11.25
N ARG A 264 7.73 18.42 -10.23
CA ARG A 264 9.17 18.70 -10.36
C ARG A 264 9.89 17.63 -11.19
N VAL A 265 9.55 16.35 -10.99
CA VAL A 265 10.23 15.24 -11.68
C VAL A 265 9.50 14.76 -12.94
N GLY A 266 8.40 15.42 -13.33
CA GLY A 266 7.61 15.01 -14.48
C GLY A 266 6.86 13.68 -14.29
N PHE A 267 6.57 13.30 -13.04
CA PHE A 267 5.87 12.05 -12.73
C PHE A 267 4.36 12.21 -12.85
N VAL A 268 3.71 11.24 -13.49
CA VAL A 268 2.24 11.11 -13.55
C VAL A 268 1.83 9.81 -12.89
N HIS A 269 1.06 9.92 -11.81
CA HIS A 269 0.59 8.76 -11.05
C HIS A 269 -0.44 7.93 -11.83
N GLY A 270 -1.31 8.61 -12.59
CA GLY A 270 -2.34 7.99 -13.45
C GLY A 270 -3.61 7.48 -12.75
N VAL A 271 -3.62 7.35 -11.42
CA VAL A 271 -4.78 6.87 -10.64
C VAL A 271 -4.83 7.53 -9.25
N MET A 272 -5.10 8.83 -9.21
CA MET A 272 -5.25 9.58 -7.95
C MET A 272 -6.68 9.44 -7.41
N ASN A 273 -7.08 8.20 -7.15
CA ASN A 273 -8.30 7.94 -6.38
C ASN A 273 -7.99 8.22 -4.90
N THR A 274 -9.01 8.54 -4.09
CA THR A 274 -8.81 8.84 -2.66
C THR A 274 -8.28 7.62 -1.87
N ASP A 275 -8.52 6.40 -2.35
CA ASP A 275 -7.90 5.18 -1.81
C ASP A 275 -6.39 5.09 -2.12
N ASN A 276 -5.86 5.82 -3.09
CA ASN A 276 -4.42 5.88 -3.40
C ASN A 276 -3.72 7.11 -2.82
N MET A 277 -4.37 7.83 -1.90
CA MET A 277 -3.79 8.99 -1.23
C MET A 277 -3.38 8.59 0.18
N SER A 278 -2.06 8.52 0.42
CA SER A 278 -1.52 8.23 1.74
C SER A 278 -1.81 9.38 2.71
N ILE A 279 -2.19 9.05 3.95
CA ILE A 279 -2.37 10.07 4.99
C ILE A 279 -1.08 10.82 5.34
N LEU A 280 0.08 10.24 5.01
CA LEU A 280 1.40 10.78 5.27
C LEU A 280 2.01 11.55 4.09
N GLY A 281 1.25 11.75 3.00
CA GLY A 281 1.78 12.38 1.78
C GLY A 281 2.85 11.53 1.08
N LEU A 282 2.72 10.20 1.14
CA LEU A 282 3.61 9.27 0.44
C LEU A 282 3.02 8.88 -0.92
N THR A 283 3.88 8.83 -1.93
CA THR A 283 3.56 8.16 -3.20
C THR A 283 3.36 6.67 -2.96
N ILE A 284 2.19 6.14 -3.33
CA ILE A 284 1.74 4.77 -3.03
C ILE A 284 0.99 4.19 -4.23
N ASP A 285 0.99 2.86 -4.38
CA ASP A 285 0.21 2.14 -5.41
C ASP A 285 0.57 2.49 -6.86
N TYR A 286 1.82 2.18 -7.20
CA TYR A 286 2.38 2.25 -8.54
C TYR A 286 1.70 1.29 -9.53
N GLY A 287 0.64 1.76 -10.19
CA GLY A 287 -0.05 1.05 -11.26
C GLY A 287 0.34 1.56 -12.65
N PRO A 288 -0.59 2.20 -13.39
CA PRO A 288 -0.32 2.76 -14.70
C PRO A 288 0.31 4.15 -14.58
N TYR A 289 1.40 4.28 -13.82
CA TYR A 289 2.18 5.52 -13.73
C TYR A 289 3.09 5.68 -14.97
N GLY A 290 3.65 6.87 -15.14
CA GLY A 290 4.78 7.08 -16.02
C GLY A 290 5.40 8.46 -15.86
N TRP A 291 6.51 8.70 -16.58
CA TRP A 291 7.17 9.99 -16.62
C TRP A 291 6.94 10.66 -17.96
N LEU A 292 6.90 11.99 -17.95
CA LEU A 292 7.00 12.78 -19.17
C LEU A 292 8.34 12.49 -19.85
N GLU A 293 8.28 12.00 -21.09
CA GLU A 293 9.45 11.98 -21.97
C GLU A 293 9.58 13.32 -22.69
N ASN A 294 8.53 13.69 -23.44
CA ASN A 294 8.34 15.06 -23.90
C ASN A 294 7.46 15.82 -22.90
N TYR A 295 7.70 17.11 -22.74
CA TYR A 295 6.82 17.95 -21.93
C TYR A 295 5.45 18.07 -22.60
N ASP A 296 4.44 17.48 -21.97
CA ASP A 296 3.04 17.56 -22.38
C ASP A 296 2.15 17.64 -21.13
N PRO A 297 1.53 18.80 -20.84
CA PRO A 297 0.64 18.94 -19.69
C PRO A 297 -0.62 18.08 -19.78
N ASP A 298 -0.98 17.61 -20.98
CA ASP A 298 -2.18 16.81 -21.24
C ASP A 298 -1.92 15.31 -21.28
N TRP A 299 -0.69 14.88 -21.02
CA TRP A 299 -0.30 13.48 -21.08
C TRP A 299 -0.79 12.69 -19.86
N THR A 300 -1.31 11.49 -20.13
CA THR A 300 -1.67 10.48 -19.12
C THR A 300 -1.13 9.10 -19.54
N PRO A 301 -0.45 8.38 -18.64
CA PRO A 301 -0.04 6.99 -18.86
C PRO A 301 -1.19 5.98 -18.72
N ASN A 302 -2.29 6.39 -18.08
CA ASN A 302 -3.37 5.48 -17.75
C ASN A 302 -4.29 5.23 -18.95
N THR A 303 -4.27 4.00 -19.47
CA THR A 303 -5.10 3.60 -20.62
C THR A 303 -6.60 3.66 -20.34
N THR A 304 -7.03 3.48 -19.10
CA THR A 304 -8.45 3.58 -18.71
C THR A 304 -8.91 5.02 -18.49
N ASP A 305 -7.98 5.96 -18.39
CA ASP A 305 -8.23 7.40 -18.27
C ASP A 305 -8.01 8.14 -19.62
N LYS A 306 -7.89 7.43 -20.74
CA LYS A 306 -7.56 8.05 -22.04
C LYS A 306 -8.58 9.08 -22.52
N GLU A 307 -9.85 8.85 -22.23
CA GLU A 307 -10.95 9.70 -22.69
C GLU A 307 -11.08 10.96 -21.84
N GLN A 308 -11.16 10.80 -20.51
CA GLN A 308 -11.37 11.92 -19.59
C GLN A 308 -10.08 12.65 -19.22
N ARG A 309 -8.95 11.93 -19.21
CA ARG A 309 -7.63 12.41 -18.80
C ARG A 309 -7.68 13.11 -17.44
N ARG A 310 -8.49 12.59 -16.53
CA ARG A 310 -8.71 13.15 -15.19
C ARG A 310 -7.39 13.28 -14.44
N TYR A 311 -6.49 12.31 -14.60
CA TYR A 311 -5.23 12.22 -13.86
C TYR A 311 -3.99 12.57 -14.72
N ARG A 312 -4.18 13.33 -15.81
CA ARG A 312 -3.07 13.86 -16.63
C ARG A 312 -2.12 14.76 -15.84
N PHE A 313 -0.88 14.90 -16.32
CA PHE A 313 0.20 15.62 -15.64
C PHE A 313 -0.21 17.01 -15.12
N GLY A 314 -0.78 17.86 -15.98
CA GLY A 314 -1.16 19.23 -15.62
C GLY A 314 -2.32 19.31 -14.62
N ASN A 315 -3.09 18.22 -14.46
CA ASN A 315 -4.27 18.20 -13.60
C ASN A 315 -4.02 17.66 -12.20
N GLN A 316 -2.88 17.00 -11.93
CA GLN A 316 -2.58 16.40 -10.62
C GLN A 316 -2.71 17.40 -9.46
N PRO A 317 -2.26 18.67 -9.56
CA PRO A 317 -2.48 19.66 -8.49
C PRO A 317 -3.95 19.98 -8.21
N GLN A 318 -4.77 20.12 -9.27
CA GLN A 318 -6.20 20.39 -9.09
C GLN A 318 -6.94 19.18 -8.53
N ILE A 319 -6.57 17.97 -8.95
CA ILE A 319 -7.12 16.74 -8.39
C ILE A 319 -6.76 16.63 -6.91
N ALA A 320 -5.51 16.88 -6.52
CA ALA A 320 -5.12 16.86 -5.12
C ALA A 320 -5.81 17.91 -4.26
N GLY A 321 -6.24 19.04 -4.84
CA GLY A 321 -7.07 20.03 -4.15
C GLY A 321 -8.57 19.67 -4.09
N TRP A 322 -9.04 18.74 -4.94
CA TRP A 322 -10.39 18.20 -4.87
C TRP A 322 -10.51 17.06 -3.85
N ILE A 323 -9.47 16.20 -3.80
CA ILE A 323 -9.28 15.14 -2.81
C ILE A 323 -9.17 15.77 -1.43
#